data_AF-A0A348XEJ7-F1
#
_entry.id   AF-A0A348XEJ7-F1
#
_cell.length_a   1.000
_cell.length_b   1.000
_cell.length_c   1.000
_cell.angle_alpha   90.00
_cell.angle_beta   90.00
_cell.angle_gamma   90.00
#
_symmetry.space_group_name_H-M   'P 1'
#
loop_
_entity.id
_entity.type
_entity.pdbx_description
1 polymer ?
#
loop_
_entity_poly.entity_id
_entity_poly.type
_entity_poly.pdbx_seq_one_letter_code
_entity_poly.pdbx_strand_id
1 'polypeptide(L)'
;MRLILLFFVAVTLLAITGWSQDAEREPGIYARFDTGQGEITARLNYELTPLTALNFISLAEGTGKSTTRDGKFYDGLMFHRCIDNFMIQGGCPQGTGTGDPGYKFRDEFVPILKHSGQGILSMANSGPGTNGSQFFITHVATPHLDGKHTVWGHTVAGAENIAKVTKGTKIKSVTIERVGARAEAFKTGASDWLATEAAVAAVQSGKVAEPDWNQTIELAFPAASKDADGLYSWTTKAGAGEVPAADA
;
A
#
# COMPACT_ATOMS: atom_id res chain seq x y z
N MET A 1 70.44 -29.30 8.12
CA MET A 1 70.05 -28.08 7.37
C MET A 1 68.53 -28.08 7.27
N ARG A 2 67.88 -27.02 7.75
CA ARG A 2 66.43 -26.88 7.97
C ARG A 2 65.64 -27.01 6.66
N LEU A 3 64.57 -27.80 6.65
CA LEU A 3 63.50 -27.68 5.64
C LEU A 3 62.18 -27.51 6.39
N ILE A 4 61.73 -26.26 6.46
CA ILE A 4 60.47 -25.84 7.09
C ILE A 4 59.35 -26.14 6.08
N LEU A 5 58.46 -27.05 6.45
CA LEU A 5 57.25 -27.36 5.71
C LEU A 5 56.20 -26.27 6.02
N LEU A 6 56.05 -25.30 5.12
CA LEU A 6 55.00 -24.28 5.18
C LEU A 6 53.66 -24.90 4.81
N PHE A 7 52.83 -25.20 5.81
CA PHE A 7 51.41 -25.48 5.64
C PHE A 7 50.68 -24.18 5.28
N PHE A 8 50.46 -23.95 3.99
CA PHE A 8 49.48 -22.96 3.53
C PHE A 8 48.08 -23.55 3.76
N VAL A 9 47.49 -23.28 4.93
CA VAL A 9 46.06 -23.49 5.15
C VAL A 9 45.33 -22.43 4.31
N ALA A 10 44.90 -22.82 3.12
CA ALA A 10 43.94 -22.07 2.34
C ALA A 10 42.61 -22.09 3.10
N VAL A 11 42.39 -21.08 3.94
CA VAL A 11 41.07 -20.77 4.49
C VAL A 11 40.23 -20.30 3.32
N THR A 12 39.49 -21.22 2.71
CA THR A 12 38.38 -20.87 1.84
C THR A 12 37.31 -20.22 2.70
N LEU A 13 37.29 -18.88 2.69
CA LEU A 13 36.11 -18.13 3.07
C LEU A 13 34.99 -18.56 2.13
N LEU A 14 34.19 -19.54 2.57
CA LEU A 14 32.80 -19.65 2.14
C LEU A 14 32.13 -18.37 2.63
N ALA A 15 32.13 -17.34 1.79
CA ALA A 15 31.16 -16.28 1.87
C ALA A 15 29.80 -16.97 1.77
N ILE A 16 29.18 -17.22 2.93
CA ILE A 16 27.75 -17.43 3.03
C ILE A 16 27.18 -16.07 2.61
N THR A 17 27.08 -15.86 1.31
CA THR A 17 26.16 -14.87 0.78
C THR A 17 24.82 -15.33 1.31
N GLY A 18 24.35 -14.66 2.37
CA GLY A 18 22.97 -14.77 2.76
C GLY A 18 22.19 -14.39 1.52
N TRP A 19 21.66 -15.39 0.83
CA TRP A 19 20.65 -15.18 -0.17
C TRP A 19 19.48 -14.61 0.62
N SER A 20 19.40 -13.28 0.67
CA SER A 20 18.16 -12.64 1.09
C SER A 20 17.11 -13.19 0.14
N GLN A 21 16.14 -13.90 0.70
CA GLN A 21 14.92 -14.28 0.00
C GLN A 21 13.96 -13.08 -0.16
N ASP A 22 14.47 -11.85 -0.15
CA ASP A 22 13.79 -10.75 -0.83
C ASP A 22 14.01 -10.96 -2.33
N ALA A 23 13.19 -11.82 -2.94
CA ALA A 23 12.96 -11.74 -4.37
C ALA A 23 12.72 -10.25 -4.70
N GLU A 24 13.50 -9.71 -5.64
CA GLU A 24 13.50 -8.29 -6.02
C GLU A 24 12.04 -7.83 -6.22
N ARG A 25 11.48 -7.09 -5.26
CA ARG A 25 10.09 -6.64 -5.34
C ARG A 25 9.94 -5.70 -6.54
N GLU A 26 8.80 -5.76 -7.23
CA GLU A 26 8.48 -4.81 -8.31
C GLU A 26 8.65 -3.35 -7.83
N PRO A 27 9.14 -2.43 -8.67
CA PRO A 27 9.26 -1.03 -8.28
C PRO A 27 7.93 -0.46 -7.78
N GLY A 28 7.94 0.22 -6.64
CA GLY A 28 6.74 0.74 -5.98
C GLY A 28 6.97 1.16 -4.53
N ILE A 29 5.90 1.63 -3.88
CA ILE A 29 5.90 1.92 -2.45
C ILE A 29 5.05 0.87 -1.75
N TYR A 30 5.57 0.30 -0.68
CA TYR A 30 4.96 -0.75 0.10
C TYR A 30 4.78 -0.32 1.55
N ALA A 31 3.65 -0.71 2.16
CA ALA A 31 3.37 -0.55 3.58
C ALA A 31 3.27 -1.92 4.23
N ARG A 32 4.14 -2.18 5.21
CA ARG A 32 4.12 -3.41 6.02
C ARG A 32 3.47 -3.13 7.37
N PHE A 33 2.37 -3.80 7.66
CA PHE A 33 1.64 -3.73 8.91
C PHE A 33 2.02 -4.93 9.79
N ASP A 34 2.69 -4.68 10.91
CA ASP A 34 2.83 -5.68 11.97
C ASP A 34 1.62 -5.59 12.90
N THR A 35 0.79 -6.64 12.90
CA THR A 35 -0.42 -6.71 13.73
C THR A 35 -0.27 -7.66 14.93
N GLY A 36 0.85 -8.37 15.01
CA GLY A 36 0.99 -9.56 15.88
C GLY A 36 0.15 -10.77 15.47
N GLN A 37 -0.69 -10.67 14.43
CA GLN A 37 -1.46 -11.78 13.84
C GLN A 37 -0.85 -12.28 12.52
N GLY A 38 0.42 -11.94 12.28
CA GLY A 38 1.08 -12.03 10.98
C GLY A 38 1.24 -10.65 10.35
N GLU A 39 2.21 -10.55 9.45
CA GLU A 39 2.47 -9.34 8.68
C GLU A 39 1.48 -9.25 7.51
N ILE A 40 1.02 -8.03 7.21
CA ILE A 40 0.25 -7.71 6.01
C ILE A 40 1.08 -6.69 5.23
N THR A 41 1.46 -7.00 4.00
CA THR A 41 2.19 -6.07 3.12
C THR A 41 1.27 -5.60 2.00
N ALA A 42 1.12 -4.29 1.85
CA ALA A 42 0.32 -3.67 0.79
C ALA A 42 1.18 -2.82 -0.14
N ARG A 43 0.93 -2.91 -1.45
CA ARG A 43 1.46 -1.98 -2.46
C ARG A 43 0.54 -0.75 -2.54
N LEU A 44 1.13 0.43 -2.56
CA LEU A 44 0.39 1.70 -2.60
C LEU A 44 0.26 2.21 -4.03
N ASN A 45 -0.92 2.73 -4.37
CA ASN A 45 -1.23 3.35 -5.66
C ASN A 45 -0.77 4.82 -5.68
N TYR A 46 0.48 5.09 -5.29
CA TYR A 46 0.98 6.45 -5.02
C TYR A 46 0.99 7.38 -6.25
N GLU A 47 0.95 6.84 -7.46
CA GLU A 47 0.87 7.61 -8.71
C GLU A 47 -0.58 7.95 -9.09
N LEU A 48 -1.53 7.11 -8.68
CA LEU A 48 -2.95 7.24 -9.02
C LEU A 48 -3.73 8.02 -7.94
N THR A 49 -3.34 7.87 -6.67
CA THR A 49 -3.92 8.57 -5.52
C THR A 49 -2.82 9.24 -4.69
N PRO A 50 -2.09 10.20 -5.27
CA PRO A 50 -0.89 10.76 -4.67
C PRO A 50 -1.14 11.50 -3.36
N LEU A 51 -2.27 12.22 -3.20
CA LEU A 51 -2.54 12.94 -1.96
C LEU A 51 -2.81 11.97 -0.81
N THR A 52 -3.55 10.90 -1.07
CA THR A 52 -3.85 9.84 -0.10
C THR A 52 -2.60 9.07 0.28
N ALA A 53 -1.77 8.70 -0.71
CA ALA A 53 -0.50 8.02 -0.44
C ALA A 53 0.45 8.92 0.37
N LEU A 54 0.58 10.19 0.01
CA LEU A 54 1.38 11.18 0.73
C LEU A 54 0.90 11.33 2.18
N ASN A 55 -0.41 11.44 2.39
CA ASN A 55 -1.02 11.47 3.71
C ASN A 55 -0.65 10.22 4.53
N PHE A 56 -0.89 9.04 3.98
CA PHE A 56 -0.63 7.79 4.68
C PHE A 56 0.85 7.61 5.03
N ILE A 57 1.73 7.83 4.06
CA ILE A 57 3.18 7.66 4.23
C ILE A 57 3.71 8.65 5.28
N SER A 58 3.36 9.93 5.20
CA SER A 58 3.83 10.94 6.17
C SER A 58 3.36 10.64 7.60
N LEU A 59 2.12 10.15 7.76
CA LEU A 59 1.61 9.71 9.06
C LEU A 59 2.34 8.45 9.56
N ALA A 60 2.57 7.46 8.70
CA ALA A 60 3.30 6.23 9.05
C ALA A 60 4.76 6.50 9.45
N GLU A 61 5.43 7.42 8.77
CA GLU A 61 6.82 7.80 9.05
C GLU A 61 6.94 8.81 10.20
N GLY A 62 5.82 9.40 10.64
CA GLY A 62 5.80 10.41 11.70
C GLY A 62 6.35 11.78 11.25
N THR A 63 6.36 12.05 9.95
CA THR A 63 6.76 13.33 9.35
C THR A 63 5.56 14.22 8.99
N GLY A 64 4.34 13.69 9.10
CA GLY A 64 3.10 14.35 8.76
C GLY A 64 2.61 15.38 9.79
N LYS A 65 1.55 16.11 9.43
CA LYS A 65 1.01 17.27 10.17
C LYS A 65 0.00 16.89 11.26
N SER A 66 0.09 15.69 11.82
CA SER A 66 -0.87 15.25 12.85
C SER A 66 -0.85 16.20 14.05
N THR A 67 -2.02 16.66 14.49
CA THR A 67 -2.18 17.48 15.71
C THR A 67 -2.77 16.69 16.87
N THR A 68 -3.11 15.41 16.66
CA THR A 68 -3.74 14.55 17.68
C THR A 68 -2.79 13.49 18.21
N ARG A 69 -1.61 13.35 17.61
CA ARG A 69 -0.57 12.38 17.99
C ARG A 69 0.78 12.77 17.43
N ASP A 70 1.83 12.58 18.22
CA ASP A 70 3.23 12.75 17.82
C ASP A 70 3.86 11.43 17.35
N GLY A 71 4.92 11.54 16.55
CA GLY A 71 5.67 10.39 16.05
C GLY A 71 4.92 9.58 14.99
N LYS A 72 5.28 8.30 14.86
CA LYS A 72 4.65 7.38 13.89
C LYS A 72 3.18 7.18 14.25
N PHE A 73 2.30 7.79 13.47
CA PHE A 73 0.90 7.99 13.83
C PHE A 73 0.15 6.68 14.09
N TYR A 74 0.41 5.66 13.27
CA TYR A 74 -0.31 4.38 13.30
C TYR A 74 0.16 3.42 14.39
N ASP A 75 1.37 3.62 14.92
CA ASP A 75 1.97 2.69 15.87
C ASP A 75 1.19 2.67 17.19
N GLY A 76 0.76 1.48 17.60
CA GLY A 76 -0.08 1.24 18.78
C GLY A 76 -1.57 1.58 18.62
N LEU A 77 -2.00 2.08 17.45
CA LEU A 77 -3.43 2.20 17.15
C LEU A 77 -4.08 0.82 17.04
N MET A 78 -5.41 0.76 17.04
CA MET A 78 -6.14 -0.50 16.93
C MET A 78 -7.09 -0.50 15.74
N PHE A 79 -7.36 -1.71 15.25
CA PHE A 79 -8.52 -1.99 14.43
C PHE A 79 -9.77 -1.93 15.32
N HIS A 80 -10.48 -0.81 15.27
CA HIS A 80 -11.59 -0.52 16.20
C HIS A 80 -12.93 -1.06 15.70
N ARG A 81 -13.02 -1.40 14.41
CA ARG A 81 -14.22 -1.98 13.81
C ARG A 81 -13.78 -3.08 12.83
N CYS A 82 -14.16 -4.32 13.14
CA CYS A 82 -13.90 -5.48 12.30
C CYS A 82 -15.25 -6.16 12.06
N ILE A 83 -15.60 -6.40 10.80
CA ILE A 83 -16.84 -7.03 10.40
C ILE A 83 -16.48 -8.17 9.43
N ASP A 84 -16.80 -9.38 9.85
CA ASP A 84 -16.56 -10.60 9.07
C ASP A 84 -17.23 -10.50 7.70
N ASN A 85 -16.55 -11.01 6.68
CA ASN A 85 -16.98 -10.91 5.27
C ASN A 85 -17.29 -9.48 4.80
N PHE A 86 -16.66 -8.47 5.42
CA PHE A 86 -16.73 -7.10 4.94
C PHE A 86 -15.37 -6.42 4.98
N MET A 87 -14.87 -6.03 6.16
CA MET A 87 -13.60 -5.33 6.29
C MET A 87 -13.09 -5.26 7.75
N ILE A 88 -11.81 -4.91 7.87
CA ILE A 88 -11.17 -4.43 9.10
C ILE A 88 -10.85 -2.94 8.97
N GLN A 89 -11.22 -2.12 9.94
CA GLN A 89 -11.05 -0.66 9.93
C GLN A 89 -10.16 -0.20 11.09
N GLY A 90 -9.14 0.57 10.76
CA GLY A 90 -8.10 1.08 11.65
C GLY A 90 -7.85 2.58 11.47
N GLY A 91 -6.73 3.06 12.02
CA GLY A 91 -6.27 4.44 11.84
C GLY A 91 -6.99 5.50 12.68
N CYS A 92 -7.83 5.12 13.65
CA CYS A 92 -8.48 6.06 14.56
C CYS A 92 -7.61 6.30 15.82
N PRO A 93 -7.11 7.53 16.08
CA PRO A 93 -6.26 7.81 17.23
C PRO A 93 -6.97 7.61 18.58
N GLN A 94 -8.28 7.83 18.62
CA GLN A 94 -9.11 7.63 19.81
C GLN A 94 -9.60 6.18 19.98
N GLY A 95 -9.46 5.34 18.95
CA GLY A 95 -10.02 4.00 18.94
C GLY A 95 -11.56 3.89 18.95
N THR A 96 -12.29 5.01 18.88
CA THR A 96 -13.76 5.06 18.90
C THR A 96 -14.39 5.04 17.51
N GLY A 97 -13.60 5.24 16.45
CA GLY A 97 -14.06 5.45 15.07
C GLY A 97 -14.40 6.89 14.72
N THR A 98 -14.23 7.84 15.65
CA THR A 98 -14.54 9.27 15.43
C THR A 98 -13.31 10.16 15.39
N GLY A 99 -12.12 9.61 15.65
CA GLY A 99 -10.88 10.36 15.72
C GLY A 99 -10.21 10.52 14.36
N ASP A 100 -9.41 11.57 14.22
CA ASP A 100 -8.73 11.98 12.99
C ASP A 100 -7.36 12.59 13.30
N PRO A 101 -6.49 12.83 12.31
CA PRO A 101 -5.16 13.40 12.53
C PRO A 101 -5.22 14.92 12.79
N GLY A 102 -6.41 15.51 12.88
CA GLY A 102 -6.62 16.95 13.10
C GLY A 102 -6.88 17.76 11.82
N TYR A 103 -6.98 17.09 10.68
CA TYR A 103 -7.34 17.68 9.39
C TYR A 103 -8.13 16.69 8.54
N LYS A 104 -8.72 17.20 7.46
CA LYS A 104 -9.44 16.44 6.45
C LYS A 104 -8.98 16.81 5.05
N PHE A 105 -9.10 15.89 4.09
CA PHE A 105 -8.76 16.13 2.69
C PHE A 105 -9.73 15.43 1.72
N ARG A 106 -9.67 15.90 0.46
CA ARG A 106 -10.51 15.47 -0.68
C ARG A 106 -10.38 13.97 -0.99
N ASP A 107 -11.39 13.43 -1.69
CA ASP A 107 -11.33 12.09 -2.26
C ASP A 107 -10.47 12.04 -3.53
N GLU A 108 -9.99 10.86 -3.93
CA GLU A 108 -9.28 10.61 -5.19
C GLU A 108 -9.87 9.35 -5.84
N PHE A 109 -10.88 9.52 -6.70
CA PHE A 109 -11.53 8.40 -7.36
C PHE A 109 -10.91 8.13 -8.72
N VAL A 110 -10.41 6.91 -8.90
CA VAL A 110 -9.80 6.47 -10.15
C VAL A 110 -10.66 5.35 -10.74
N PRO A 111 -11.11 5.44 -12.02
CA PRO A 111 -12.08 4.51 -12.59
C PRO A 111 -11.68 3.03 -12.56
N ILE A 112 -10.39 2.72 -12.51
CA ILE A 112 -9.87 1.36 -12.45
C ILE A 112 -9.63 0.84 -11.02
N LEU A 113 -9.62 1.72 -10.02
CA LEU A 113 -9.40 1.33 -8.64
C LEU A 113 -10.75 1.02 -7.99
N LYS A 114 -10.98 -0.28 -7.75
CA LYS A 114 -12.25 -0.83 -7.28
C LYS A 114 -12.05 -1.65 -6.03
N HIS A 115 -13.12 -1.80 -5.26
CA HIS A 115 -13.15 -2.74 -4.14
C HIS A 115 -13.46 -4.16 -4.66
N SER A 116 -12.57 -4.68 -5.49
CA SER A 116 -12.79 -5.88 -6.31
C SER A 116 -12.59 -7.20 -5.57
N GLY A 117 -12.04 -7.19 -4.35
CA GLY A 117 -11.74 -8.43 -3.63
C GLY A 117 -11.18 -8.20 -2.23
N GLN A 118 -10.61 -9.26 -1.66
CA GLN A 118 -9.90 -9.22 -0.38
C GLN A 118 -8.63 -8.38 -0.48
N GLY A 119 -8.29 -7.65 0.59
CA GLY A 119 -7.01 -6.95 0.71
C GLY A 119 -6.96 -5.60 -0.01
N ILE A 120 -8.10 -5.01 -0.37
CA ILE A 120 -8.13 -3.64 -0.92
C ILE A 120 -8.07 -2.64 0.23
N LEU A 121 -7.11 -1.71 0.16
CA LEU A 121 -6.93 -0.63 1.13
C LEU A 121 -7.68 0.61 0.63
N SER A 122 -8.52 1.17 1.49
CA SER A 122 -9.35 2.31 1.14
C SER A 122 -9.57 3.24 2.34
N MET A 123 -9.80 4.52 2.06
CA MET A 123 -10.02 5.53 3.10
C MET A 123 -11.42 5.40 3.71
N ALA A 124 -11.50 5.41 5.04
CA ALA A 124 -12.76 5.62 5.72
C ALA A 124 -13.07 7.12 5.74
N ASN A 125 -14.32 7.48 5.42
CA ASN A 125 -14.79 8.86 5.43
C ASN A 125 -16.24 8.93 5.94
N SER A 126 -16.68 10.15 6.28
CA SER A 126 -18.04 10.45 6.74
C SER A 126 -18.85 11.21 5.69
N GLY A 127 -18.47 11.05 4.42
CA GLY A 127 -18.99 11.82 3.28
C GLY A 127 -17.87 12.44 2.43
N PRO A 128 -18.24 13.08 1.30
CA PRO A 128 -17.27 13.61 0.34
C PRO A 128 -16.25 14.55 0.98
N GLY A 129 -14.97 14.34 0.68
CA GLY A 129 -13.85 15.18 1.12
C GLY A 129 -13.55 15.15 2.61
N THR A 130 -13.89 14.06 3.29
CA THR A 130 -13.65 13.89 4.73
C THR A 130 -12.64 12.78 5.05
N ASN A 131 -11.70 12.53 4.14
CA ASN A 131 -10.58 11.61 4.39
C ASN A 131 -9.67 12.19 5.48
N GLY A 132 -9.17 11.32 6.36
CA GLY A 132 -8.27 11.68 7.45
C GLY A 132 -7.17 10.64 7.61
N SER A 133 -7.12 9.97 8.76
CA SER A 133 -6.17 8.88 9.01
C SER A 133 -6.81 7.50 9.00
N GLN A 134 -8.14 7.43 9.08
CA GLN A 134 -8.84 6.16 9.15
C GLN A 134 -8.89 5.49 7.78
N PHE A 135 -8.63 4.19 7.78
CA PHE A 135 -8.64 3.34 6.59
C PHE A 135 -9.29 2.00 6.92
N PHE A 136 -9.67 1.27 5.88
CA PHE A 136 -10.10 -0.12 6.00
C PHE A 136 -9.41 -1.02 4.98
N ILE A 137 -9.36 -2.31 5.30
CA ILE A 137 -8.88 -3.40 4.45
C ILE A 137 -10.04 -4.37 4.24
N THR A 138 -10.40 -4.65 2.99
CA THR A 138 -11.55 -5.50 2.66
C THR A 138 -11.28 -6.98 2.95
N HIS A 139 -12.32 -7.70 3.40
CA HIS A 139 -12.32 -9.17 3.45
C HIS A 139 -12.76 -9.79 2.12
N VAL A 140 -13.65 -9.11 1.41
CA VAL A 140 -14.30 -9.57 0.17
C VAL A 140 -14.53 -8.38 -0.77
N ALA A 141 -15.01 -8.63 -1.99
CA ALA A 141 -15.41 -7.57 -2.90
C ALA A 141 -16.55 -6.72 -2.30
N THR A 142 -16.43 -5.39 -2.36
CA THR A 142 -17.40 -4.43 -1.81
C THR A 142 -17.75 -3.32 -2.82
N PRO A 143 -18.28 -3.66 -4.02
CA PRO A 143 -18.48 -2.70 -5.12
C PRO A 143 -19.43 -1.54 -4.79
N HIS A 144 -20.29 -1.68 -3.78
CA HIS A 144 -21.17 -0.61 -3.30
C HIS A 144 -20.42 0.59 -2.67
N LEU A 145 -19.11 0.45 -2.42
CA LEU A 145 -18.18 1.47 -1.94
C LEU A 145 -17.43 2.20 -3.07
N ASP A 146 -17.51 1.71 -4.31
CA ASP A 146 -16.82 2.30 -5.45
C ASP A 146 -17.31 3.73 -5.71
N GLY A 147 -16.38 4.66 -5.95
CA GLY A 147 -16.68 6.08 -6.13
C GLY A 147 -17.15 6.80 -4.87
N LYS A 148 -17.07 6.16 -3.70
CA LYS A 148 -17.40 6.75 -2.39
C LYS A 148 -16.21 6.78 -1.43
N HIS A 149 -15.30 5.81 -1.58
CA HIS A 149 -14.10 5.69 -0.77
C HIS A 149 -12.86 5.59 -1.67
N THR A 150 -11.84 6.40 -1.39
CA THR A 150 -10.58 6.41 -2.13
C THR A 150 -9.83 5.10 -1.94
N VAL A 151 -9.68 4.31 -3.00
CA VAL A 151 -8.85 3.10 -3.01
C VAL A 151 -7.41 3.49 -3.29
N TRP A 152 -6.50 3.25 -2.34
CA TRP A 152 -5.13 3.75 -2.40
C TRP A 152 -4.06 2.66 -2.29
N GLY A 153 -4.46 1.39 -2.17
CA GLY A 153 -3.52 0.27 -2.19
C GLY A 153 -4.19 -1.09 -2.20
N HIS A 154 -3.37 -2.14 -2.31
CA HIS A 154 -3.83 -3.52 -2.23
C HIS A 154 -2.77 -4.41 -1.57
N THR A 155 -3.20 -5.43 -0.84
CA THR A 155 -2.34 -6.42 -0.21
C THR A 155 -1.63 -7.27 -1.27
N VAL A 156 -0.31 -7.41 -1.14
CA VAL A 156 0.55 -8.24 -2.01
C VAL A 156 1.16 -9.44 -1.27
N ALA A 157 1.15 -9.42 0.07
CA ALA A 157 1.54 -10.56 0.90
C ALA A 157 0.79 -10.52 2.24
N GLY A 158 0.50 -11.69 2.81
CA GLY A 158 -0.17 -11.80 4.11
C GLY A 158 -1.68 -11.56 4.08
N ALA A 159 -2.35 -11.77 2.94
CA ALA A 159 -3.80 -11.60 2.83
C ALA A 159 -4.58 -12.53 3.77
N GLU A 160 -4.06 -13.73 4.02
CA GLU A 160 -4.58 -14.70 4.99
C GLU A 160 -4.54 -14.20 6.44
N ASN A 161 -3.70 -13.20 6.75
CA ASN A 161 -3.61 -12.61 8.07
C ASN A 161 -4.70 -11.56 8.33
N ILE A 162 -5.34 -11.04 7.27
CA ILE A 162 -6.43 -10.06 7.39
C ILE A 162 -7.59 -10.67 8.22
N ALA A 163 -7.97 -11.90 7.93
CA ALA A 163 -9.05 -12.60 8.64
C ALA A 163 -8.73 -12.93 10.12
N LYS A 164 -7.46 -12.85 10.53
CA LYS A 164 -7.01 -13.06 11.91
C LYS A 164 -7.10 -11.78 12.74
N VAL A 165 -7.21 -10.63 12.10
CA VAL A 165 -7.36 -9.33 12.77
C VAL A 165 -8.77 -9.23 13.33
N THR A 166 -8.87 -8.95 14.63
CA THR A 166 -10.14 -8.79 15.34
C THR A 166 -10.23 -7.40 15.96
N LYS A 167 -11.43 -7.03 16.43
CA LYS A 167 -11.62 -5.74 17.10
C LYS A 167 -10.69 -5.63 18.30
N GLY A 168 -9.89 -4.57 18.34
CA GLY A 168 -8.90 -4.32 19.38
C GLY A 168 -7.49 -4.79 19.04
N THR A 169 -7.30 -5.57 17.97
CA THR A 169 -5.96 -5.91 17.46
C THR A 169 -5.16 -4.64 17.20
N LYS A 170 -3.93 -4.62 17.70
CA LYS A 170 -3.02 -3.47 17.60
C LYS A 170 -2.26 -3.49 16.27
N ILE A 171 -2.11 -2.33 15.67
CA ILE A 171 -1.10 -2.06 14.65
C ILE A 171 0.19 -1.78 15.44
N LYS A 172 1.04 -2.78 15.61
CA LYS A 172 2.29 -2.62 16.37
C LYS A 172 3.22 -1.63 15.68
N SER A 173 3.36 -1.76 14.36
CA SER A 173 4.07 -0.80 13.54
C SER A 173 3.56 -0.77 12.10
N VAL A 174 3.77 0.36 11.44
CA VAL A 174 3.70 0.47 9.97
C VAL A 174 5.07 0.88 9.43
N THR A 175 5.64 0.07 8.54
CA THR A 175 6.91 0.40 7.88
C THR A 175 6.69 0.68 6.40
N ILE A 176 7.25 1.78 5.91
CA ILE A 176 7.22 2.15 4.49
C ILE A 176 8.52 1.69 3.83
N GLU A 177 8.39 0.94 2.74
CA GLU A 177 9.48 0.50 1.88
C GLU A 177 9.29 1.12 0.49
N ARG A 178 10.37 1.68 -0.07
CA ARG A 178 10.38 2.28 -1.41
C ARG A 178 11.34 1.47 -2.25
N VAL A 179 10.89 1.00 -3.41
CA VAL A 179 11.67 0.19 -4.34
C VAL A 179 11.70 0.88 -5.70
N GLY A 180 12.90 1.22 -6.16
CA GLY A 180 13.12 1.87 -7.46
C GLY A 180 13.03 3.40 -7.44
N ALA A 181 13.66 4.01 -8.46
CA ALA A 181 13.93 5.46 -8.49
C ALA A 181 12.68 6.35 -8.36
N ARG A 182 11.55 5.98 -8.97
CA ARG A 182 10.29 6.74 -8.87
C ARG A 182 9.73 6.73 -7.45
N ALA A 183 9.73 5.58 -6.80
CA ALA A 183 9.27 5.43 -5.42
C ALA A 183 10.16 6.21 -4.45
N GLU A 184 11.49 6.16 -4.63
CA GLU A 184 12.48 6.90 -3.83
C GLU A 184 12.38 8.43 -4.00
N ALA A 185 11.98 8.87 -5.19
CA ALA A 185 11.73 10.27 -5.49
C ALA A 185 10.43 10.81 -4.87
N PHE A 186 9.50 9.96 -4.47
CA PHE A 186 8.23 10.39 -3.87
C PHE A 186 8.45 10.99 -2.47
N LYS A 187 8.29 12.32 -2.37
CA LYS A 187 8.48 13.10 -1.15
C LYS A 187 7.14 13.43 -0.49
N THR A 188 7.16 13.56 0.84
CA THR A 188 5.97 13.72 1.67
C THR A 188 6.04 14.94 2.59
N GLY A 189 6.90 15.89 2.28
CA GLY A 189 7.08 17.12 3.03
C GLY A 189 5.91 18.10 2.88
N ALA A 190 5.95 19.19 3.65
CA ALA A 190 4.89 20.19 3.66
C ALA A 190 4.69 20.88 2.29
N SER A 191 5.76 21.09 1.52
CA SER A 191 5.71 21.61 0.16
C SER A 191 5.09 20.60 -0.81
N ASP A 192 5.42 19.32 -0.66
CA ASP A 192 4.88 18.24 -1.49
C ASP A 192 3.37 18.09 -1.27
N TRP A 193 2.93 18.20 -0.01
CA TRP A 193 1.49 18.26 0.32
C TRP A 193 0.79 19.38 -0.44
N LEU A 194 1.30 20.62 -0.34
CA LEU A 194 0.68 21.78 -0.97
C LEU A 194 0.61 21.65 -2.50
N ALA A 195 1.71 21.20 -3.11
CA ALA A 195 1.76 20.98 -4.55
C ALA A 195 0.80 19.88 -5.00
N THR A 196 0.78 18.75 -4.29
CA THR A 196 -0.08 17.60 -4.60
C THR A 196 -1.55 17.95 -4.44
N GLU A 197 -1.92 18.61 -3.33
CA GLU A 197 -3.29 19.04 -3.08
C GLU A 197 -3.79 20.00 -4.17
N ALA A 198 -2.95 20.95 -4.59
CA ALA A 198 -3.27 21.87 -5.67
C ALA A 198 -3.43 21.15 -7.02
N ALA A 199 -2.57 20.18 -7.33
CA ALA A 199 -2.65 19.39 -8.55
C ALA A 199 -3.95 18.57 -8.61
N VAL A 200 -4.28 17.84 -7.53
CA VAL A 200 -5.53 17.07 -7.44
C VAL A 200 -6.75 18.00 -7.54
N ALA A 201 -6.70 19.19 -6.93
CA ALA A 201 -7.77 20.17 -7.07
C ALA A 201 -7.97 20.67 -8.50
N ALA A 202 -6.88 20.86 -9.24
CA ALA A 202 -6.93 21.32 -10.62
C ALA A 202 -7.57 20.26 -11.53
N VAL A 203 -7.22 18.98 -11.35
CA VAL A 203 -7.81 17.86 -12.08
C VAL A 203 -9.32 17.76 -11.80
N GLN A 204 -9.71 17.73 -10.52
CA GLN A 204 -11.11 17.58 -10.11
C GLN A 204 -12.02 18.74 -10.50
N SER A 205 -11.46 19.95 -10.63
CA SER A 205 -12.20 21.12 -11.10
C SER A 205 -12.28 21.20 -12.63
N GLY A 206 -11.71 20.23 -13.36
CA GLY A 206 -11.63 20.22 -14.82
C GLY A 206 -10.69 21.28 -15.40
N LYS A 207 -9.90 21.97 -14.55
CA LYS A 207 -8.88 22.94 -15.00
C LYS A 207 -7.71 22.25 -15.68
N VAL A 208 -7.45 21.01 -15.29
CA VAL A 208 -6.49 20.10 -15.91
C VAL A 208 -7.29 18.86 -16.33
N ALA A 209 -7.03 18.36 -17.52
CA ALA A 209 -7.65 17.12 -17.97
C ALA A 209 -7.23 15.96 -17.04
N GLU A 210 -8.15 15.03 -16.80
CA GLU A 210 -7.79 13.76 -16.16
C GLU A 210 -6.64 13.11 -16.93
N PRO A 211 -5.66 12.51 -16.23
CA PRO A 211 -4.58 11.79 -16.90
C PRO A 211 -5.15 10.67 -17.75
N ASP A 212 -4.46 10.32 -18.85
CA ASP A 212 -4.78 9.10 -19.58
C ASP A 212 -4.51 7.91 -18.66
N TRP A 213 -5.59 7.34 -18.14
CA TRP A 213 -5.51 6.25 -17.19
C TRP A 213 -4.87 5.01 -17.80
N ASN A 214 -4.96 4.78 -19.12
CA ASN A 214 -4.28 3.66 -19.77
C ASN A 214 -2.77 3.83 -19.71
N GLN A 215 -2.28 5.02 -20.06
CA GLN A 215 -0.85 5.35 -19.98
C GLN A 215 -0.35 5.31 -18.53
N THR A 216 -1.17 5.77 -17.59
CA THR A 216 -0.83 5.76 -16.16
C THR A 216 -0.73 4.34 -15.61
N ILE A 217 -1.58 3.41 -16.07
CA ILE A 217 -1.51 1.99 -15.69
C ILE A 217 -0.25 1.33 -16.21
N GLU A 218 0.11 1.55 -17.47
CA GLU A 218 1.34 0.99 -18.05
C GLU A 218 2.59 1.46 -17.31
N LEU A 219 2.58 2.72 -16.83
CA LEU A 219 3.66 3.25 -16.01
C LEU A 219 3.65 2.71 -14.58
N ALA A 220 2.49 2.62 -13.93
CA ALA A 220 2.37 2.20 -12.54
C ALA A 220 2.47 0.67 -12.34
N PHE A 221 2.11 -0.08 -13.37
CA PHE A 221 2.05 -1.54 -13.42
C PHE A 221 2.67 -2.05 -14.74
N PRO A 222 4.00 -1.91 -14.92
CA PRO A 222 4.64 -2.29 -16.18
C PRO A 222 4.52 -3.79 -16.52
N ALA A 223 4.23 -4.63 -15.52
CA ALA A 223 3.98 -6.06 -15.70
C ALA A 223 2.50 -6.39 -16.04
N ALA A 224 1.61 -5.40 -16.11
CA ALA A 224 0.21 -5.63 -16.47
C ALA A 224 0.06 -5.73 -18.00
N SER A 225 -0.64 -6.77 -18.47
CA SER A 225 -1.05 -6.92 -19.87
C SER A 225 -2.51 -6.51 -20.04
N LYS A 226 -2.82 -5.90 -21.19
CA LYS A 226 -4.17 -5.49 -21.57
C LYS A 226 -4.77 -6.52 -22.54
N ASP A 227 -5.95 -7.05 -22.24
CA ASP A 227 -6.67 -7.92 -23.17
C ASP A 227 -7.48 -7.12 -24.22
N ALA A 228 -8.14 -7.84 -25.14
CA ALA A 228 -8.92 -7.24 -26.23
C ALA A 228 -10.13 -6.43 -25.74
N ASP A 229 -10.60 -6.69 -24.52
CA ASP A 229 -11.71 -5.98 -23.87
C ASP A 229 -11.21 -4.78 -23.05
N GLY A 230 -9.89 -4.57 -23.00
CA GLY A 230 -9.26 -3.47 -22.29
C GLY A 230 -9.02 -3.72 -20.82
N LEU A 231 -9.16 -4.96 -20.34
CA LEU A 231 -8.89 -5.35 -18.97
C LEU A 231 -7.38 -5.49 -18.76
N TYR A 232 -6.85 -4.81 -17.73
CA TYR A 232 -5.46 -4.99 -17.32
C TYR A 232 -5.36 -6.15 -16.31
N SER A 233 -4.50 -7.12 -16.59
CA SER A 233 -4.19 -8.25 -15.70
C SER A 233 -2.70 -8.34 -15.44
N TRP A 234 -2.27 -8.72 -14.24
CA TRP A 234 -0.87 -9.03 -13.97
C TRP A 234 -0.78 -10.33 -13.18
N THR A 235 0.24 -11.13 -13.47
CA THR A 235 0.44 -12.42 -12.82
C THR A 235 1.28 -12.24 -11.56
N THR A 236 0.68 -12.46 -10.39
CA THR A 236 1.38 -12.34 -9.09
C THR A 236 2.23 -13.58 -8.75
N LYS A 237 1.94 -14.72 -9.38
CA LYS A 237 2.71 -15.98 -9.32
C LYS A 237 2.27 -16.86 -10.49
N ALA A 238 3.20 -17.33 -11.32
CA ALA A 238 2.85 -18.26 -12.39
C ALA A 238 2.29 -19.56 -11.80
N GLY A 239 1.08 -19.95 -12.20
CA GLY A 239 0.50 -21.24 -11.84
C GLY A 239 1.21 -22.37 -12.61
N ALA A 240 1.55 -23.46 -11.92
CA ALA A 240 2.08 -24.68 -12.55
C ALA A 240 0.99 -25.58 -13.16
N GLY A 241 -0.22 -25.04 -13.36
CA GLY A 241 -1.35 -25.77 -13.96
C GLY A 241 -1.22 -25.81 -15.48
N GLU A 242 -1.59 -26.94 -16.07
CA GLU A 242 -1.73 -27.04 -17.53
C GLU A 242 -2.73 -25.98 -18.01
N VAL A 243 -2.35 -25.23 -19.05
CA VAL A 243 -3.26 -24.31 -19.74
C VAL A 243 -4.40 -25.17 -20.30
N PRO A 244 -5.67 -24.91 -19.93
CA PRO A 244 -6.80 -25.62 -20.53
C PRO A 244 -6.71 -25.47 -22.05
N ALA A 245 -6.79 -26.59 -22.77
CA ALA A 245 -6.82 -26.54 -24.23
C ALA A 245 -7.97 -25.62 -24.66
N ALA A 246 -7.65 -24.66 -25.53
CA ALA A 246 -8.66 -23.77 -26.08
C ALA A 246 -9.75 -24.61 -26.73
N ASP A 247 -11.00 -24.37 -26.34
CA ASP A 247 -12.16 -25.02 -26.92
C ASP A 247 -12.15 -24.76 -28.44
N ALA A 248 -12.06 -25.83 -29.22
CA ALA A 248 -12.05 -25.82 -30.69
C ALA A 248 -13.45 -25.70 -31.27
#